data_AF-A0A349TH02-F1
#
_entry.id   AF-A0A349TH02-F1
#
_cell.length_a   1.000
_cell.length_b   1.000
_cell.length_c   1.000
_cell.angle_alpha   90.00
_cell.angle_beta   90.00
_cell.angle_gamma   90.00
#
_symmetry.space_group_name_H-M   'P 1'
#
loop_
_entity.id
_entity.type
_entity.pdbx_description
1 polymer ?
#
loop_
_entity_poly.entity_id
_entity_poly.type
_entity_poly.pdbx_seq_one_letter_code
_entity_poly.pdbx_strand_id
1 'polypeptide(L)' 'AGPDGGSEDKPVGTVWIAWQLREQGRAQRFQFSGDREAVRTATVEAGLSGLLKLLEKSG' A
#
# COMPACT_ATOMS: atom_id res chain seq x y z
N ALA A 1 -3.16 -7.36 -7.60
CA ALA A 1 -4.56 -6.98 -7.87
C ALA A 1 -5.14 -8.08 -8.76
N GLY A 2 -6.12 -8.83 -8.26
CA GLY A 2 -6.61 -10.11 -8.82
C GLY A 2 -7.44 -9.97 -10.11
N PRO A 3 -8.40 -10.89 -10.37
CA PRO A 3 -9.00 -11.84 -9.41
C PRO A 3 -8.14 -13.08 -9.14
N ASP A 4 -7.30 -13.49 -10.08
CA ASP A 4 -6.46 -14.68 -9.94
C ASP A 4 -5.09 -14.34 -9.33
N GLY A 5 -4.50 -15.28 -8.58
CA GLY A 5 -3.17 -15.15 -7.99
C GLY A 5 -3.11 -14.86 -6.49
N GLY A 6 -4.23 -15.00 -5.78
CA GLY A 6 -4.20 -15.09 -4.31
C GLY A 6 -3.84 -16.50 -3.83
N SER A 7 -3.01 -16.58 -2.80
CA SER A 7 -2.83 -17.81 -1.99
C SER A 7 -3.31 -17.57 -0.55
N GLU A 8 -3.39 -18.61 0.27
CA GLU A 8 -3.66 -18.46 1.71
C GLU A 8 -2.65 -17.48 2.36
N ASP A 9 -1.37 -17.61 2.00
CA ASP A 9 -0.30 -16.75 2.52
C ASP A 9 -0.32 -15.33 1.94
N LYS A 10 -0.88 -15.15 0.74
CA LYS A 10 -0.91 -13.88 0.03
C LYS A 10 -2.26 -13.71 -0.67
N PRO A 11 -3.32 -13.37 0.09
CA PRO A 11 -4.65 -13.24 -0.47
C PRO A 11 -4.71 -12.13 -1.53
N VAL A 12 -5.67 -12.24 -2.44
CA VAL A 12 -5.99 -11.18 -3.40
C VAL A 12 -6.18 -9.86 -2.65
N GLY A 13 -5.64 -8.79 -3.22
CA GLY A 13 -5.66 -7.47 -2.59
C GLY A 13 -4.50 -7.21 -1.63
N THR A 14 -3.61 -8.19 -1.39
CA THR A 14 -2.37 -7.96 -0.65
C THR A 14 -1.44 -7.05 -1.44
N VAL A 15 -1.08 -5.91 -0.84
CA VAL A 15 -0.16 -4.90 -1.40
C VAL A 15 0.82 -4.48 -0.32
N TRP A 16 2.10 -4.44 -0.66
CA TRP A 16 3.12 -3.83 0.19
C TRP A 16 3.47 -2.46 -0.35
N ILE A 17 3.45 -1.45 0.51
CA ILE A 17 3.85 -0.09 0.16
C ILE A 17 4.99 0.31 1.10
N ALA A 18 6.05 0.85 0.53
CA ALA A 18 7.18 1.40 1.26
C ALA A 18 7.35 2.88 0.94
N TRP A 19 7.72 3.66 1.95
CA TRP A 19 8.07 5.07 1.84
C TRP A 19 9.45 5.29 2.45
N GLN A 20 10.24 6.14 1.81
CA GLN A 20 11.57 6.53 2.26
C GLN A 20 11.72 8.04 2.14
N LEU A 21 12.21 8.68 3.19
CA LEU A 21 12.63 10.07 3.19
C LEU A 21 13.93 10.21 3.99
N ARG A 22 15.04 10.45 3.28
CA ARG A 22 16.40 10.44 3.87
C ARG A 22 16.65 9.13 4.63
N GLU A 23 16.83 9.18 5.95
CA GLU A 23 17.05 8.01 6.82
C GLU A 23 15.74 7.43 7.39
N GLN A 24 14.59 8.06 7.14
CA GLN A 24 13.30 7.59 7.64
C GLN A 24 12.61 6.70 6.61
N GLY A 25 12.69 5.39 6.84
CA GLY A 25 12.07 4.36 6.01
C GLY A 25 10.99 3.58 6.75
N ARG A 26 9.90 3.25 6.05
CA ARG A 26 8.94 2.25 6.54
C ARG A 26 8.28 1.50 5.39
N ALA A 27 7.99 0.23 5.62
CA ALA A 27 7.15 -0.59 4.74
C ALA A 27 5.92 -1.07 5.53
N GLN A 28 4.78 -1.14 4.85
CA GLN A 28 3.53 -1.59 5.44
C GLN A 28 2.79 -2.51 4.46
N ARG A 29 2.28 -3.62 4.99
CA ARG A 29 1.35 -4.51 4.28
C ARG A 29 -0.06 -3.98 4.41
N PHE A 30 -0.76 -3.93 3.28
CA PHE A 30 -2.18 -3.65 3.16
C PHE A 30 -2.87 -4.87 2.56
N GLN A 31 -4.15 -5.03 2.89
CA GLN A 31 -5.03 -5.99 2.26
C GLN A 31 -6.31 -5.27 1.87
N PHE A 32 -6.38 -4.86 0.61
CA PHE A 32 -7.52 -4.12 0.07
C PHE A 32 -8.59 -5.08 -0.44
N SER A 33 -9.86 -4.74 -0.21
CA SER A 33 -11.00 -5.46 -0.76
C SER A 33 -11.44 -4.86 -2.09
N GLY A 34 -12.23 -5.62 -2.85
CA GLY A 34 -12.81 -5.19 -4.11
C GLY A 34 -12.12 -5.80 -5.33
N ASP A 35 -12.53 -5.34 -6.50
CA ASP A 35 -11.98 -5.79 -7.77
C ASP A 35 -10.59 -5.20 -8.04
N ARG A 36 -10.07 -5.49 -9.24
CA ARG A 36 -8.75 -5.03 -9.65
C ARG A 36 -8.62 -3.50 -9.66
N GLU A 37 -9.68 -2.77 -9.98
CA GLU A 37 -9.67 -1.32 -10.05
C GLU A 37 -9.70 -0.73 -8.64
N ALA A 38 -10.60 -1.20 -7.78
CA ALA A 38 -10.71 -0.78 -6.39
C ALA A 38 -9.39 -0.95 -5.63
N VAL A 39 -8.73 -2.12 -5.79
CA VAL A 39 -7.42 -2.39 -5.17
C VAL A 39 -6.35 -1.40 -5.66
N ARG A 40 -6.36 -1.02 -6.94
CA ARG A 40 -5.39 -0.06 -7.50
C ARG A 40 -5.63 1.35 -6.96
N THR A 41 -6.88 1.80 -6.95
CA THR A 41 -7.25 3.12 -6.41
C THR A 41 -6.86 3.24 -4.94
N ALA A 42 -7.24 2.25 -4.12
CA ALA A 42 -6.87 2.22 -2.70
C ALA A 42 -5.35 2.18 -2.48
N THR A 43 -4.60 1.50 -3.36
CA THR A 43 -3.13 1.47 -3.31
C THR A 43 -2.53 2.86 -3.53
N VAL A 44 -3.04 3.60 -4.53
CA VAL A 44 -2.56 4.96 -4.83
C VAL A 44 -2.87 5.90 -3.67
N GLU A 45 -4.10 5.87 -3.16
CA GLU A 45 -4.52 6.68 -2.01
C GLU A 45 -3.68 6.41 -0.77
N ALA A 46 -3.44 5.13 -0.44
CA ALA A 46 -2.61 4.72 0.67
C ALA A 46 -1.16 5.21 0.48
N GLY A 47 -0.62 5.06 -0.73
CA GLY A 47 0.69 5.56 -1.14
C GLY A 47 0.86 7.07 -0.89
N LEU A 48 -0.06 7.88 -1.39
CA LEU A 48 0.00 9.33 -1.22
C LEU A 48 -0.19 9.75 0.24
N SER A 49 -1.17 9.15 0.93
CA SER A 49 -1.43 9.39 2.35
C SER A 49 -0.22 9.05 3.23
N GLY A 50 0.47 7.96 2.92
CA GLY A 50 1.66 7.54 3.66
C GLY A 50 2.87 8.46 3.45
N LEU A 51 3.01 9.04 2.26
CA LEU A 51 4.03 10.03 1.93
C LEU A 51 3.77 11.36 2.65
N LEU A 52 2.53 11.86 2.62
CA LEU A 52 2.16 13.08 3.35
C LEU A 52 2.49 12.98 4.84
N LYS A 53 2.11 11.87 5.48
CA LYS A 53 2.46 11.59 6.88
C LYS A 53 3.97 11.52 7.14
N LEU A 54 4.76 11.09 6.16
CA LEU A 54 6.22 11.04 6.29
C LEU A 54 6.83 12.45 6.22
N LEU A 55 6.29 13.31 5.36
CA LEU A 55 6.70 14.71 5.25
C LEU A 55 6.32 15.52 6.50
N GLU A 56 5.11 15.34 7.02
CA GLU A 56 4.64 15.99 8.27
C GLU A 56 5.52 15.67 9.49
N LYS A 57 6.10 14.47 9.54
CA LYS A 57 7.00 14.03 10.63
C LYS A 57 8.44 14.51 10.48
N SER A 58 8.78 15.10 9.34
CA SER A 58 10.16 15.48 8.98
C SER A 58 10.40 16.98 9.00
N GLY A 59 9.36 17.78 9.30
CA GLY A 59 9.45 19.21 9.60
C GLY A 59 9.37 19.45 11.10
#